data_AF-A0A519BW28-F1
#
_entry.id   AF-A0A519BW28-F1
#
_cell.length_a   1.000
_cell.length_b   1.000
_cell.length_c   1.000
_cell.angle_alpha   90.00
_cell.angle_beta   90.00
_cell.angle_gamma   90.00
#
_symmetry.space_group_name_H-M   'P 1'
#
loop_
_entity.id
_entity.type
_entity.pdbx_description
1 polymer ?
#
loop_
_entity_poly.entity_id
_entity_poly.type
_entity_poly.pdbx_seq_one_letter_code
_entity_poly.pdbx_strand_id
1 'polypeptide(L)' 'MWSGPRNISTAMMRAWENRPDTVVVDEPLYAHFLAETGIEHPGRDEVIAAGETDWQLAIAGLLAPVESAIFYQ' A
#
# COMPACT_ATOMS: atom_id res chain seq x y z
N MET A 1 -5.05 -1.82 -7.13
CA MET A 1 -6.49 -1.92 -7.08
C MET A 1 -6.94 -0.79 -6.19
N TRP A 2 -7.36 0.29 -6.83
CA TRP A 2 -7.82 1.46 -6.11
C TRP A 2 -9.28 1.25 -5.77
N SER A 3 -9.58 1.13 -4.49
CA SER A 3 -10.95 0.94 -4.04
C SER A 3 -11.20 1.74 -2.78
N GLY A 4 -12.46 2.14 -2.59
CA GLY A 4 -12.91 2.65 -1.29
C GLY A 4 -12.95 1.56 -0.21
N PRO A 5 -13.27 1.91 1.04
CA PRO A 5 -13.39 0.93 2.12
C PRO A 5 -14.54 -0.04 1.89
N ARG A 6 -14.38 -1.28 2.38
CA ARG A 6 -15.42 -2.33 2.44
C ARG A 6 -15.98 -2.79 1.09
N ASN A 7 -15.14 -2.91 0.07
CA ASN A 7 -15.53 -3.40 -1.28
C ASN A 7 -14.70 -4.59 -1.79
N ILE A 8 -14.35 -5.51 -0.89
CA ILE A 8 -13.67 -6.77 -1.23
C ILE A 8 -12.19 -6.57 -1.61
N SER A 9 -11.67 -5.33 -1.66
CA SER A 9 -10.26 -5.05 -1.98
C SER A 9 -9.27 -5.84 -1.12
N THR A 10 -9.47 -5.87 0.20
CA THR A 10 -8.63 -6.66 1.12
C THR A 10 -8.69 -8.16 0.81
N ALA A 11 -9.87 -8.71 0.51
CA ALA A 11 -10.00 -10.13 0.20
C ALA A 11 -9.29 -10.48 -1.11
N MET A 12 -9.39 -9.60 -2.13
CA MET A 12 -8.68 -9.77 -3.39
C MET A 12 -7.17 -9.67 -3.20
N MET A 13 -6.71 -8.69 -2.42
CA MET A 13 -5.30 -8.54 -2.07
C MET A 13 -4.74 -9.79 -1.39
N ARG A 14 -5.45 -10.34 -0.38
CA ARG A 14 -5.05 -11.58 0.29
C ARG A 14 -5.05 -12.79 -0.65
N ALA A 15 -5.93 -12.83 -1.65
CA ALA A 15 -5.93 -13.92 -2.63
C ALA A 15 -4.65 -13.93 -3.49
N TRP A 16 -4.14 -12.76 -3.87
CA TRP A 16 -2.86 -12.64 -4.59
C TRP A 16 -1.65 -12.90 -3.69
N GLU A 17 -1.67 -12.40 -2.45
CA GLU A 17 -0.59 -12.59 -1.47
C GLU A 17 -0.35 -14.07 -1.13
N ASN A 18 -1.39 -14.92 -1.24
CA ASN A 18 -1.27 -16.36 -1.01
C ASN A 18 -0.54 -17.12 -2.14
N ARG A 19 -0.10 -16.44 -3.21
CA ARG A 19 0.65 -17.05 -4.30
C ARG A 19 2.15 -16.81 -4.14
N PRO A 20 3.01 -17.85 -4.30
CA PRO A 20 4.46 -17.69 -4.16
C PRO A 20 5.12 -16.90 -5.30
N ASP A 21 4.43 -16.69 -6.43
CA ASP A 21 4.94 -15.97 -7.60
C ASP A 21 4.50 -14.50 -7.66
N THR A 22 3.88 -14.00 -6.58
CA THR A 22 3.25 -12.69 -6.55
C THR A 22 3.79 -11.84 -5.39
N VAL A 23 4.16 -10.60 -5.68
CA VAL A 23 4.38 -9.55 -4.67
C VAL A 23 3.16 -8.66 -4.62
N VAL A 24 2.73 -8.31 -3.41
CA VAL A 24 1.57 -7.47 -3.15
C VAL A 24 2.01 -6.21 -2.39
N VAL A 25 1.49 -5.05 -2.79
CA VAL A 25 1.69 -3.79 -2.06
C VAL A 25 0.34 -3.23 -1.61
N ASP A 26 0.20 -3.04 -0.30
CA ASP A 26 -1.02 -2.50 0.32
C ASP A 26 -0.89 -1.00 0.55
N GLU A 27 -1.89 -0.23 0.10
CA GLU A 27 -2.07 1.20 0.37
C GLU A 27 -0.78 2.07 0.43
N PRO A 28 0.06 2.09 -0.62
CA PRO A 28 1.42 2.67 -0.58
C PRO A 28 1.50 4.18 -0.32
N LEU A 29 0.39 4.91 -0.50
CA LEU A 29 0.32 6.36 -0.32
C LEU A 29 -0.38 6.77 0.97
N TYR A 30 -0.80 5.82 1.81
CA TYR A 30 -1.64 6.14 2.97
C TYR A 30 -0.87 6.86 4.08
N ALA A 31 0.40 6.49 4.31
CA ALA A 31 1.28 7.21 5.23
C ALA A 31 1.50 8.66 4.78
N HIS A 32 1.81 8.89 3.49
CA HIS A 32 1.88 10.24 2.92
C HIS A 32 0.57 11.02 3.12
N PHE A 33 -0.58 10.41 2.81
CA PHE A 33 -1.89 11.04 2.99
C PHE A 33 -2.15 11.47 4.44
N LEU A 34 -1.87 10.61 5.42
CA LEU A 34 -2.07 10.92 6.85
C LEU A 34 -1.08 11.98 7.37
N ALA A 35 0.15 11.98 6.84
CA ALA A 35 1.16 12.97 7.17
C ALA A 35 0.78 14.36 6.63
N GLU A 36 0.37 14.44 5.36
CA GLU A 36 0.04 15.69 4.68
C GLU A 36 -1.27 16.29 5.18
N THR A 37 -2.31 15.47 5.36
CA THR A 37 -3.63 15.99 5.75
C THR A 37 -3.75 16.30 7.24
N GLY A 38 -2.94 15.67 8.08
CA GLY A 38 -3.02 15.82 9.53
C GLY A 38 -4.35 15.38 10.16
N ILE A 39 -5.16 14.59 9.43
CA ILE A 39 -6.47 14.13 9.92
C ILE A 39 -6.29 13.22 11.15
N GLU A 40 -7.20 13.35 12.12
CA GLU A 40 -7.22 12.43 13.26
C GLU A 40 -7.69 11.04 12.79
N HIS A 41 -6.79 10.06 12.90
CA HIS A 41 -7.04 8.68 12.46
C HIS A 41 -6.52 7.70 13.52
N PRO A 42 -7.29 6.65 13.88
CA PRO A 42 -6.83 5.61 14.78
C PRO A 42 -5.54 4.95 14.27
N GLY A 43 -4.49 4.90 15.09
CA GLY A 43 -3.20 4.33 14.67
C GLY A 43 -2.45 5.18 13.64
N ARG A 44 -2.79 6.48 13.47
CA ARG A 44 -2.12 7.40 12.54
C ARG A 44 -0.60 7.33 12.63
N ASP A 45 -0.08 7.47 13.85
CA ASP A 45 1.37 7.55 14.07
C ASP A 45 2.05 6.20 13.76
N GLU A 46 1.35 5.09 13.98
CA GLU A 46 1.83 3.75 13.64
C GLU A 46 1.89 3.55 12.12
N VAL A 47 0.84 3.99 11.39
CA VAL A 47 0.81 3.92 9.92
C VAL A 47 1.88 4.81 9.30
N ILE A 48 2.05 6.03 9.81
CA ILE A 48 3.11 6.95 9.35
C ILE A 48 4.49 6.37 9.62
N ALA A 49 4.71 5.77 10.80
CA ALA A 49 5.99 5.16 11.15
C ALA A 49 6.32 3.91 10.33
N ALA A 50 5.30 3.15 9.91
CA ALA A 50 5.47 1.93 9.13
C ALA A 50 5.56 2.18 7.61
N GLY A 51 5.04 3.29 7.12
CA GLY A 51 4.95 3.61 5.69
C GLY A 51 5.89 4.72 5.23
N GLU A 52 5.86 5.00 3.94
CA GLU A 52 6.61 6.09 3.32
C GLU A 52 5.78 7.38 3.29
N THR A 53 6.37 8.47 3.76
CA THR A 53 5.73 9.80 3.80
C THR A 53 6.12 10.69 2.63
N ASP A 54 7.23 10.39 1.94
CA ASP A 54 7.56 10.99 0.66
C ASP A 54 6.88 10.22 -0.48
N TRP A 55 5.82 10.80 -1.05
CA TRP A 55 5.09 10.17 -2.14
C TRP A 55 5.98 9.86 -3.35
N GLN A 56 7.06 10.62 -3.59
CA GLN A 56 7.96 10.36 -4.71
C GLN A 56 8.74 9.06 -4.50
N LEU A 57 9.18 8.79 -3.27
CA LEU A 57 9.83 7.53 -2.90
C LEU A 57 8.84 6.37 -2.97
N ALA A 58 7.60 6.57 -2.49
CA ALA A 58 6.56 5.54 -2.59
C ALA A 58 6.28 5.15 -4.05
N ILE A 59 6.12 6.13 -4.95
CA ILE A 59 5.93 5.87 -6.38
C ILE A 59 7.17 5.23 -7.02
N ALA A 60 8.37 5.67 -6.65
CA ALA A 60 9.61 5.05 -7.15
C ALA A 60 9.68 3.56 -6.77
N GLY A 61 9.26 3.20 -5.55
CA GLY A 61 9.16 1.81 -5.11
C GLY A 61 8.15 0.99 -5.92
N LEU A 62 6.99 1.57 -6.26
CA LEU A 62 5.97 0.90 -7.10
C LEU A 62 6.42 0.67 -8.55
N LEU A 63 7.32 1.51 -9.06
CA LEU A 63 7.85 1.41 -10.42
C LEU A 63 9.17 0.63 -10.50
N ALA A 64 9.73 0.25 -9.35
CA ALA A 64 10.96 -0.52 -9.29
C ALA A 64 10.74 -1.93 -9.88
N PRO A 65 11.76 -2.51 -10.54
CA PRO A 65 11.67 -3.87 -11.03
C PRO A 65 11.50 -4.85 -9.86
N VAL A 66 10.63 -5.84 -10.03
CA VAL A 66 10.45 -6.94 -9.09
C VAL A 66 10.87 -8.27 -9.73
N GLU A 67 11.37 -9.19 -8.89
CA GLU A 67 11.76 -10.54 -9.35
C GLU A 67 10.54 -11.47 -9.52
N SER A 68 9.46 -11.19 -8.80
CA SER A 68 8.21 -11.95 -8.90
C SER A 68 7.57 -11.79 -10.29
N ALA A 69 6.98 -12.87 -10.79
CA ALA A 69 6.30 -12.87 -12.07
C ALA A 69 5.06 -11.95 -12.07
N ILE A 70 4.45 -11.76 -10.91
CA ILE A 70 3.26 -10.92 -10.74
C ILE A 70 3.53 -9.86 -9.68
N PHE A 71 3.21 -8.62 -10.00
CA PHE A 71 3.14 -7.51 -9.07
C PHE A 71 1.68 -7.06 -8.96
N TYR A 72 1.14 -7.04 -7.76
CA TYR A 72 -0.23 -6.62 -7.49
C TYR A 72 -0.23 -5.44 -6.51
N GLN A 73 -0.57 -4.27 -7.03
CA GLN A 73 -0.96 -3.10 -6.25
C GLN A 73 -2.45 -2.93 -6.42
#